data_AF-A0A2H4I948-F1
#
_entry.id   AF-A0A2H4I948-F1
#
_cell.length_a   1.000
_cell.length_b   1.000
_cell.length_c   1.000
_cell.angle_alpha   90.00
_cell.angle_beta   90.00
_cell.angle_gamma   90.00
#
_symmetry.space_group_name_H-M   'P 1'
#
loop_
_entity.id
_entity.type
_entity.pdbx_description
1 polymer ?
#
loop_
_entity_poly.entity_id
_entity_poly.type
_entity_poly.pdbx_seq_one_letter_code
_entity_poly.pdbx_strand_id
1 'polypeptide(L)'
;MPWVYLLVAGVLEIVWAYTMKQSHGFSRLLPSIITISTMVASFWLLAVAMRTIPLGTAYTIWTGIGAVGAFLVGIAFWGLLVFSAISDGTKS
;
A
#
# COMPACT_ATOMS: atom_id res chain seq x y z
N MET A 1 9.25 -12.86 14.94
CA MET A 1 8.27 -13.86 14.44
C MET A 1 8.04 -13.62 12.95
N PRO A 2 8.16 -14.63 12.08
CA PRO A 2 8.01 -14.49 10.62
C PRO A 2 6.73 -13.79 10.17
N TRP A 3 5.64 -14.05 10.89
CA TRP A 3 4.32 -13.44 10.68
C TRP A 3 4.29 -11.94 10.89
N VAL A 4 5.05 -11.42 11.87
CA VAL A 4 5.15 -9.97 12.11
C VAL A 4 5.87 -9.30 10.94
N TYR A 5 6.92 -9.92 10.40
CA TYR A 5 7.62 -9.38 9.23
C TYR A 5 6.71 -9.35 7.99
N LEU A 6 5.86 -10.37 7.80
CA LEU A 6 4.85 -10.38 6.74
C LEU A 6 3.81 -9.27 6.89
N LEU A 7 3.32 -9.07 8.11
CA LEU A 7 2.37 -8.01 8.42
C LEU A 7 2.97 -6.63 8.15
N VAL A 8 4.20 -6.39 8.61
CA VAL A 8 4.92 -5.13 8.39
C VAL A 8 5.25 -4.95 6.90
N ALA A 9 5.64 -6.01 6.18
CA ALA A 9 5.86 -5.96 4.73
C ALA A 9 4.58 -5.58 3.97
N GLY A 10 3.43 -6.15 4.34
CA GLY A 10 2.15 -5.79 3.73
C GLY A 10 1.75 -4.34 4.03
N VAL A 11 2.00 -3.83 5.24
CA VAL A 11 1.74 -2.41 5.56
C VAL A 11 2.66 -1.47 4.78
N LEU A 12 3.95 -1.80 4.68
CA LEU A 12 4.90 -1.06 3.84
C LEU A 12 4.45 -1.05 2.37
N GLU A 13 3.81 -2.12 1.91
CA GLU A 13 3.25 -2.20 0.57
C GLU A 13 2.22 -1.10 0.31
N ILE A 14 1.30 -0.92 1.24
CA ILE A 14 0.28 0.12 1.19
C ILE A 14 0.92 1.51 1.12
N VAL A 15 1.96 1.73 1.94
CA VAL A 15 2.66 3.02 2.01
C VAL A 15 3.33 3.34 0.68
N TRP A 16 4.11 2.43 0.11
CA TRP A 16 4.81 2.71 -1.15
C TRP A 16 3.86 2.80 -2.34
N ALA A 17 2.79 1.99 -2.37
CA ALA A 17 1.76 2.08 -3.41
C ALA A 17 1.03 3.44 -3.37
N TYR A 18 0.79 3.96 -2.16
CA TYR A 18 0.20 5.28 -1.96
C TYR A 18 1.15 6.41 -2.37
N THR A 19 2.40 6.41 -1.89
CA THR A 19 3.38 7.45 -2.21
C THR A 19 3.75 7.44 -3.69
N MET A 20 3.73 6.28 -4.35
CA MET A 20 3.91 6.17 -5.80
C MET A 20 2.83 6.96 -6.55
N LYS A 21 1.56 6.84 -6.14
CA LYS A 21 0.46 7.62 -6.71
C LYS A 21 0.64 9.13 -6.48
N GLN A 22 1.12 9.52 -5.31
CA GLN A 22 1.41 10.93 -4.98
C GLN A 22 2.60 11.50 -5.76
N SER A 23 3.54 10.67 -6.20
CA SER A 23 4.76 11.10 -6.89
C SER A 23 4.52 11.76 -8.27
N HIS A 24 3.28 11.75 -8.79
CA HIS A 24 2.93 12.29 -10.12
C HIS A 24 3.91 11.82 -11.21
N GLY A 25 4.14 10.51 -11.30
CA GLY A 25 5.08 9.94 -12.27
C GLY A 25 6.54 10.29 -11.97
N PHE A 26 6.94 10.30 -10.70
CA PHE A 26 8.29 10.63 -10.24
C PHE A 26 8.72 12.11 -10.39
N SER A 27 7.80 13.03 -10.65
CA SER A 27 8.12 14.47 -10.71
C SER A 27 8.48 15.09 -9.35
N ARG A 28 8.11 14.45 -8.24
CA ARG A 28 8.43 14.90 -6.87
C ARG A 28 9.47 13.99 -6.21
N LEU A 29 10.68 14.54 -5.99
CA LEU A 29 11.84 13.83 -5.43
C LEU A 29 11.59 13.19 -4.05
N LEU A 30 10.95 13.91 -3.14
CA LEU A 30 10.67 13.41 -1.78
C LEU A 30 9.80 12.14 -1.76
N PRO A 31 8.58 12.13 -2.33
CA PRO A 31 7.75 10.91 -2.36
C PRO A 31 8.36 9.78 -3.20
N SER A 32 9.19 10.08 -4.20
CA SER A 32 9.92 9.05 -4.96
C SER A 32 10.97 8.33 -4.11
N ILE A 33 11.77 9.07 -3.33
CA ILE A 33 12.77 8.46 -2.42
C ILE A 33 12.05 7.60 -1.37
N ILE A 34 10.97 8.11 -0.78
CA ILE A 34 10.17 7.36 0.18
C ILE A 34 9.69 6.07 -0.46
N THR A 35 9.04 6.15 -1.63
CA THR A 35 8.52 4.98 -2.37
C THR A 35 9.59 3.91 -2.56
N ILE A 36 10.78 4.28 -3.08
CA ILE A 36 11.87 3.33 -3.31
C ILE A 36 12.35 2.72 -2.00
N SER A 37 12.55 3.53 -0.96
CA SER A 37 13.03 3.04 0.34
C SER A 37 12.04 2.06 0.99
N THR A 38 10.75 2.37 0.97
CA THR A 38 9.69 1.50 1.52
C THR A 38 9.44 0.27 0.66
N MET A 39 9.60 0.38 -0.67
CA MET A 39 9.51 -0.76 -1.58
C MET A 39 10.61 -1.77 -1.29
N VAL A 40 11.87 -1.31 -1.21
CA VAL A 40 13.01 -2.17 -0.89
C VAL A 40 12.85 -2.79 0.51
N ALA A 41 12.43 -2.01 1.50
CA ALA A 41 12.17 -2.52 2.85
C ALA A 41 11.07 -3.60 2.87
N SER A 42 9.98 -3.39 2.14
CA SER A 42 8.88 -4.36 2.00
C SER A 42 9.37 -5.68 1.40
N PHE A 43 10.09 -5.63 0.29
CA PHE A 43 10.62 -6.82 -0.37
C PHE A 43 11.65 -7.54 0.51
N TRP A 44 12.49 -6.80 1.22
CA TRP A 44 13.46 -7.40 2.14
C TRP A 44 12.77 -8.16 3.28
N LEU A 45 11.77 -7.56 3.90
CA LEU A 45 10.98 -8.19 4.97
C LEU A 45 10.22 -9.41 4.47
N LEU A 46 9.65 -9.35 3.27
CA LEU A 46 9.03 -10.49 2.61
C LEU A 46 10.03 -11.63 2.40
N ALA A 47 11.22 -11.32 1.86
CA ALA A 47 12.29 -12.30 1.66
C ALA A 47 12.73 -12.95 2.97
N VAL A 48 12.79 -12.18 4.07
CA VAL A 48 13.10 -12.71 5.41
C VAL A 48 11.98 -13.62 5.92
N ALA A 49 10.71 -13.26 5.75
CA ALA A 49 9.58 -14.09 6.17
C ALA A 49 9.52 -15.41 5.37
N MET A 50 9.83 -15.36 4.08
CA MET A 50 9.88 -16.52 3.17
C MET A 50 10.97 -17.54 3.52
N ARG A 51 11.95 -17.19 4.38
CA ARG A 51 12.92 -18.18 4.90
C ARG A 51 12.27 -19.22 5.81
N THR A 52 11.07 -18.95 6.31
CA THR A 52 10.37 -19.80 7.29
C THR A 52 8.96 -20.16 6.87
N ILE A 53 8.30 -19.31 6.08
CA ILE A 53 6.94 -19.53 5.60
C ILE A 53 7.00 -19.94 4.12
N PRO A 54 6.23 -20.94 3.68
CA PRO A 54 6.14 -21.33 2.27
C PRO A 54 5.81 -20.12 1.38
N LEU A 55 6.48 -20.04 0.23
CA LEU A 55 6.36 -18.92 -0.71
C LEU A 55 4.89 -18.63 -1.07
N GLY A 56 4.09 -19.67 -1.34
CA GLY A 56 2.67 -19.51 -1.68
C GLY A 56 1.86 -18.82 -0.56
N THR A 57 2.07 -19.22 0.69
CA THR A 57 1.38 -18.63 1.85
C THR A 57 1.84 -17.20 2.09
N ALA A 58 3.16 -16.97 2.08
CA ALA A 58 3.72 -15.63 2.30
C ALA A 58 3.23 -14.64 1.24
N TYR A 59 3.29 -15.01 -0.04
CA TYR A 59 2.90 -14.14 -1.14
C TYR A 59 1.39 -13.83 -1.17
N THR A 60 0.55 -14.83 -0.87
CA THR A 60 -0.91 -14.64 -0.80
C THR A 60 -1.29 -13.66 0.30
N ILE A 61 -0.65 -13.76 1.46
CA ILE A 61 -0.93 -12.87 2.60
C ILE A 61 -0.40 -11.47 2.33
N TRP A 62 0.82 -11.36 1.80
CA TRP A 62 1.43 -10.08 1.47
C TRP A 62 0.57 -9.31 0.46
N THR A 63 0.25 -9.93 -0.68
CA THR A 63 -0.60 -9.32 -1.72
C THR A 63 -2.04 -9.09 -1.23
N GLY A 64 -2.58 -9.95 -0.36
CA GLY A 64 -3.90 -9.75 0.25
C GLY A 64 -3.95 -8.50 1.14
N ILE A 65 -2.95 -8.29 1.99
CA ILE A 65 -2.84 -7.09 2.84
C ILE A 65 -2.65 -5.85 1.96
N GLY A 66 -1.77 -5.90 0.96
CA GLY A 66 -1.55 -4.82 0.01
C GLY A 66 -2.82 -4.43 -0.74
N ALA A 67 -3.57 -5.41 -1.26
CA ALA A 67 -4.82 -5.19 -1.98
C ALA A 67 -5.91 -4.56 -1.10
N VAL A 68 -6.13 -5.10 0.10
CA VAL A 68 -7.13 -4.55 1.05
C VAL A 68 -6.73 -3.14 1.47
N GLY A 69 -5.45 -2.91 1.79
CA GLY A 69 -4.98 -1.60 2.19
C GLY A 69 -5.03 -0.56 1.08
N ALA A 70 -4.60 -0.92 -0.14
CA ALA A 70 -4.72 -0.05 -1.31
C ALA A 70 -6.19 0.26 -1.64
N PHE A 71 -7.10 -0.71 -1.45
CA PHE A 71 -8.53 -0.51 -1.62
C PHE A 71 -9.10 0.45 -0.57
N LEU A 72 -8.73 0.30 0.71
CA LEU A 72 -9.14 1.20 1.79
C LEU A 72 -8.61 2.63 1.59
N VAL A 73 -7.34 2.77 1.22
CA VAL A 73 -6.74 4.07 0.89
C VAL A 73 -7.41 4.67 -0.35
N GLY A 74 -7.74 3.83 -1.33
CA GLY A 74 -8.52 4.20 -2.50
C GLY A 74 -9.88 4.76 -2.14
N ILE A 75 -10.66 4.07 -1.28
CA ILE A 75 -11.95 4.55 -0.78
C ILE A 75 -11.80 5.82 0.04
N ALA A 76 -10.80 5.92 0.92
CA ALA A 76 -10.59 7.12 1.72
C ALA A 76 -10.34 8.35 0.84
N PHE A 77 -9.62 8.21 -0.28
CA PHE A 77 -9.35 9.30 -1.21
C PHE A 77 -10.47 9.54 -2.23
N TRP A 78 -11.03 8.48 -2.83
CA TRP A 78 -12.00 8.58 -3.94
C TRP A 78 -13.45 8.39 -3.49
N GLY A 79 -13.71 7.56 -2.49
CA GLY A 79 -15.05 7.37 -1.94
C GLY A 79 -15.58 8.62 -1.25
N LEU A 80 -14.72 9.38 -0.56
CA LEU A 80 -15.09 10.68 0.00
C LEU A 80 -15.43 11.70 -1.09
N LEU A 81 -14.71 11.69 -2.23
CA LEU A 81 -14.98 12.58 -3.36
C LEU A 81 -16.34 12.30 -4.02
N VAL A 82 -16.71 11.03 -4.18
CA VAL A 82 -18.03 10.66 -4.72
C VAL A 82 -19.14 11.05 -3.75
N PHE A 83 -18.98 10.78 -2.45
CA PHE A 83 -19.97 11.19 -1.44
C PHE A 83 -20.10 12.72 -1.34
N SER A 84 -18.98 13.46 -1.38
CA SER A 84 -18.94 14.92 -1.45
C SER A 84 -19.63 15.46 -2.69
N ALA A 85 -19.40 14.88 -3.86
CA ALA A 85 -20.01 15.32 -5.11
C ALA A 85 -21.53 15.08 -5.14
N ILE A 86 -22.00 13.98 -4.55
CA ILE A 86 -23.45 13.69 -4.42
C ILE A 86 -24.09 14.61 -3.37
N SER A 87 -23.38 14.95 -2.29
CA SER A 87 -23.86 15.87 -1.25
C SER A 87 -23.95 17.33 -1.70
N ASP A 88 -23.11 17.78 -2.64
CA ASP A 88 -23.21 19.14 -3.19
C ASP A 88 -24.25 19.24 -4.32
N GLY A 89 -24.47 18.16 -5.08
CA GLY A 89 -25.49 18.10 -6.14
C GLY A 89 -26.95 18.11 -5.66
N THR A 90 -27.19 18.08 -4.34
CA THR A 90 -28.54 18.15 -3.73
C THR A 90 -28.90 19.54 -3.20
N LYS A 91 -28.02 20.54 -3.39
CA LYS A 91 -28.26 21.93 -2.96
C LYS A 91 -28.64 22.92 -4.08
N SER A 92 -28.89 22.47 -5.31
CA SER A 92 -29.38 23.35 -6.40
C SER A 92 -30.88 23.22 -6.62
#